data_AF-A0A813BV89-F1
#
_entry.id   AF-A0A813BV89-F1
#
_cell.length_a   1.000
_cell.length_b   1.000
_cell.length_c   1.000
_cell.angle_alpha   90.00
_cell.angle_beta   90.00
_cell.angle_gamma   90.00
#
_symmetry.space_group_name_H-M   'P 1'
#
loop_
_entity.id
_entity.type
_entity.pdbx_description
1 polymer ?
#
loop_
_entity_poly.entity_id
_entity_poly.type
_entity_poly.pdbx_seq_one_letter_code
_entity_poly.pdbx_strand_id
1 'polypeptide(L)'
;MANEGLISKSQAILSLKPDLVDQLLHPTLDPKAKKEVIAKGLPASPGAAGGKVVFSADEAVRRCKDGEKVILVRIETSPDDIHGLHAAEGVLTTRGGMTSHAAVVARGMGRPCVAGAGAITVDYAAAKLTVGAVTVSEGQILTIDGGSGEVIVGEVPTVPPQLSGAFGTMIEWADEFRDMKVRANAETPADARQAKVFGAEGIGLVRTEHMFFDGQRIVAMRQMILATDESDRRQALDKLLVMQRQDIIELFQIMDGNPVTVRLLDPPLHEFIPHTEAEMTLVAKAAGVPLERVRRRAAELQEANPMLGHRGCRLAITYP
;
A
#
# COMPACT_ATOMS: atom_id res chain seq x y z
N MET A 1 11.94 -32.66 -10.77
CA MET A 1 11.31 -32.79 -12.10
C MET A 1 12.14 -32.18 -13.23
N ALA A 2 12.22 -30.84 -13.37
CA ALA A 2 12.99 -30.23 -14.48
C ALA A 2 14.50 -30.56 -14.41
N ASN A 3 15.12 -30.43 -13.23
CA ASN A 3 16.53 -30.80 -13.01
C ASN A 3 16.82 -32.30 -13.19
N GLU A 4 15.78 -33.14 -13.10
CA GLU A 4 15.86 -34.59 -13.31
C GLU A 4 15.58 -34.98 -14.77
N GLY A 5 15.34 -34.01 -15.65
CA GLY A 5 15.03 -34.24 -17.07
C GLY A 5 13.63 -34.78 -17.36
N LEU A 6 12.73 -34.80 -16.37
CA LEU A 6 11.36 -35.32 -16.54
C LEU A 6 10.43 -34.36 -17.29
N ILE A 7 10.68 -33.05 -17.18
CA ILE A 7 9.92 -31.99 -17.86
C ILE A 7 10.89 -30.91 -18.35
N SER A 8 10.52 -30.19 -19.41
CA SER A 8 11.27 -29.01 -19.85
C SER A 8 11.12 -27.83 -18.87
N LYS A 9 12.03 -26.84 -18.96
CA LYS A 9 11.89 -25.56 -18.24
C LYS A 9 10.56 -24.87 -18.55
N SER A 10 10.14 -24.86 -19.82
CA SER A 10 8.87 -24.27 -20.24
C SER A 10 7.65 -24.99 -19.64
N GLN A 11 7.67 -26.32 -19.56
CA GLN A 11 6.62 -27.10 -18.90
C GLN A 11 6.58 -26.82 -17.39
N ALA A 12 7.74 -26.68 -16.74
CA ALA A 12 7.81 -26.32 -15.32
C ALA A 12 7.16 -24.95 -15.07
N ILE A 13 7.46 -23.93 -15.88
CA ILE A 13 6.86 -22.59 -15.76
C ILE A 13 5.35 -22.66 -15.93
N LEU A 14 4.86 -23.32 -16.99
CA LEU A 14 3.44 -23.42 -17.29
C LEU A 14 2.64 -24.25 -16.26
N SER A 15 3.32 -25.09 -15.48
CA SER A 15 2.68 -25.85 -14.40
C SER A 15 2.35 -25.01 -13.17
N LEU A 16 2.97 -23.84 -13.02
CA LEU A 16 2.75 -22.94 -11.89
C LEU A 16 1.58 -22.00 -12.19
N LYS A 17 0.67 -21.86 -11.21
CA LYS A 17 -0.34 -20.81 -11.25
C LYS A 17 0.29 -19.47 -10.86
N PRO A 18 0.05 -18.37 -11.59
CA PRO A 18 0.58 -17.06 -11.24
C PRO A 18 0.29 -16.64 -9.79
N ASP A 19 -0.91 -16.95 -9.27
CA ASP A 19 -1.29 -16.63 -7.89
C ASP A 19 -0.39 -17.25 -6.82
N LEU A 20 0.33 -18.35 -7.14
CA LEU A 20 1.29 -18.94 -6.22
C LEU A 20 2.56 -18.08 -6.09
N VAL A 21 2.92 -17.33 -7.15
CA VAL A 21 4.04 -16.38 -7.11
C VAL A 21 3.73 -15.27 -6.11
N ASP A 22 2.51 -14.75 -6.12
CA ASP A 22 2.05 -13.71 -5.20
C ASP A 22 2.29 -14.12 -3.73
N GLN A 23 1.93 -15.36 -3.37
CA GLN A 23 2.15 -15.89 -2.02
C GLN A 23 3.62 -15.87 -1.58
N LEU A 24 4.54 -16.07 -2.53
CA LEU A 24 5.98 -16.10 -2.28
C LEU A 24 6.60 -14.70 -2.18
N LEU A 25 5.84 -13.64 -2.49
CA LEU A 25 6.28 -12.25 -2.36
C LEU A 25 5.93 -11.63 -1.01
N HIS A 26 5.12 -12.32 -0.19
CA HIS A 26 4.80 -11.84 1.15
C HIS A 26 5.77 -12.39 2.20
N PRO A 27 6.01 -11.65 3.30
CA PRO A 27 6.72 -12.20 4.46
C PRO A 27 6.05 -13.49 4.92
N THR A 28 6.85 -14.50 5.23
CA THR A 28 6.38 -15.78 5.76
C THR A 28 6.89 -15.97 7.18
N LEU A 29 6.27 -16.85 7.96
CA LEU A 29 6.77 -17.18 9.29
C LEU A 29 8.11 -17.89 9.21
N ASP A 30 9.05 -17.58 10.11
CA ASP A 30 10.30 -18.31 10.21
C ASP A 30 10.02 -19.80 10.47
N PRO A 31 10.40 -20.73 9.56
CA PRO A 31 10.14 -22.16 9.73
C PRO A 31 10.78 -22.77 10.99
N LYS A 32 11.79 -22.10 11.56
CA LYS A 32 12.48 -22.55 12.78
C LYS A 32 11.83 -22.02 14.06
N ALA A 33 10.93 -21.04 13.96
CA ALA A 33 10.27 -20.48 15.12
C ALA A 33 9.25 -21.48 15.70
N LYS A 34 9.21 -21.58 17.03
CA LYS A 34 8.14 -22.31 17.70
C LYS A 34 6.84 -21.53 17.55
N LYS A 35 5.80 -22.20 17.09
CA LYS A 35 4.46 -21.62 16.92
C LYS A 35 3.45 -22.38 17.77
N GLU A 36 2.66 -21.63 18.53
CA GLU A 36 1.49 -22.15 19.25
C GLU A 36 0.23 -21.81 18.47
N VAL A 37 -0.11 -22.67 17.50
CA VAL A 37 -1.29 -22.50 16.65
C VAL A 37 -2.54 -22.77 17.48
N ILE A 38 -3.39 -21.77 17.63
CA ILE A 38 -4.63 -21.88 18.42
C ILE A 38 -5.87 -22.12 17.55
N ALA A 39 -5.85 -21.68 16.30
CA ALA A 39 -6.95 -21.86 15.37
C ALA A 39 -6.46 -21.91 13.92
N LYS A 40 -7.33 -22.40 13.04
CA LYS A 40 -7.12 -22.36 11.59
C LYS A 40 -8.38 -21.86 10.90
N GLY A 41 -8.23 -20.89 10.01
CA GLY A 41 -9.27 -20.38 9.12
C GLY A 41 -8.93 -20.65 7.65
N LEU A 42 -9.58 -19.90 6.77
CA LEU A 42 -9.32 -19.91 5.33
C LEU A 42 -8.17 -18.95 4.99
N PRO A 43 -7.21 -19.37 4.15
CA PRO A 43 -6.08 -18.54 3.71
C PRO A 43 -6.55 -17.49 2.68
N ALA A 44 -7.18 -16.42 3.17
CA ALA A 44 -7.93 -15.48 2.34
C ALA A 44 -7.03 -14.53 1.54
N SER A 45 -5.93 -14.09 2.14
CA SER A 45 -4.90 -13.24 1.51
C SER A 45 -3.53 -13.62 2.08
N PRO A 46 -2.53 -13.91 1.23
CA PRO A 46 -1.25 -14.46 1.66
C PRO A 46 -0.39 -13.53 2.52
N GLY A 47 0.62 -14.11 3.15
CA GLY A 47 1.61 -13.44 3.99
C GLY A 47 1.40 -13.66 5.48
N ALA A 48 2.39 -13.25 6.28
CA ALA A 48 2.39 -13.36 7.73
C ALA A 48 2.49 -11.98 8.39
N ALA A 49 1.68 -11.76 9.41
CA ALA A 49 1.68 -10.51 10.18
C ALA A 49 1.49 -10.79 11.67
N GLY A 50 2.33 -10.16 12.50
CA GLY A 50 2.23 -10.15 13.95
C GLY A 50 1.94 -8.75 14.46
N GLY A 51 1.05 -8.63 15.44
CA GLY A 51 0.68 -7.35 16.01
C GLY A 51 -0.26 -7.46 17.21
N LYS A 52 -0.50 -6.34 17.86
CA LYS A 52 -1.46 -6.25 18.96
C LYS A 52 -2.89 -6.42 18.45
N VAL A 53 -3.67 -7.24 19.12
CA VAL A 53 -5.07 -7.46 18.76
C VAL A 53 -5.89 -6.20 19.05
N VAL A 54 -6.71 -5.80 18.08
CA VAL A 54 -7.74 -4.75 18.21
C VAL A 54 -9.05 -5.25 17.64
N PHE A 55 -10.17 -4.83 18.23
CA PHE A 55 -11.51 -5.32 17.86
C PHE A 55 -12.38 -4.29 17.12
N SER A 56 -11.86 -3.08 16.89
CA SER A 56 -12.52 -2.02 16.13
C SER A 56 -11.58 -1.37 15.12
N ALA A 57 -12.15 -0.89 14.02
CA ALA A 57 -11.41 -0.24 12.95
C ALA A 57 -10.82 1.13 13.39
N ASP A 58 -11.56 1.90 14.18
CA ASP A 58 -11.09 3.17 14.75
C ASP A 58 -9.86 2.98 15.65
N GLU A 59 -9.89 1.94 16.49
CA GLU A 59 -8.77 1.63 17.38
C GLU A 59 -7.54 1.17 16.62
N ALA A 60 -7.73 0.42 15.52
CA ALA A 60 -6.64 0.05 14.61
C ALA A 60 -5.95 1.30 14.06
N VAL A 61 -6.72 2.27 13.55
CA VAL A 61 -6.18 3.53 13.05
C VAL A 61 -5.47 4.32 14.14
N ARG A 62 -6.05 4.42 15.34
CA ARG A 62 -5.47 5.16 16.45
C ARG A 62 -4.11 4.59 16.86
N ARG A 63 -4.03 3.27 17.08
CA ARG A 63 -2.78 2.61 17.49
C ARG A 63 -1.71 2.61 16.41
N CYS A 64 -2.10 2.48 15.15
CA CYS A 64 -1.14 2.61 14.04
C CYS A 64 -0.57 4.02 13.94
N LYS A 65 -1.37 5.08 14.22
CA LYS A 65 -0.85 6.46 14.32
C LYS A 65 0.16 6.63 15.44
N ASP A 66 0.01 5.86 16.53
CA ASP A 66 0.97 5.81 17.64
C ASP A 66 2.19 4.91 17.35
N GLY A 67 2.29 4.36 16.13
CA GLY A 67 3.41 3.53 15.67
C GLY A 67 3.32 2.05 16.06
N GLU A 68 2.17 1.59 16.57
CA GLU A 68 1.96 0.19 16.93
C GLU A 68 1.55 -0.65 15.71
N LYS A 69 2.05 -1.89 15.63
CA LYS A 69 1.55 -2.90 14.70
C LYS A 69 0.31 -3.57 15.29
N VAL A 70 -0.77 -3.65 14.51
CA VAL A 70 -2.04 -4.22 14.99
C VAL A 70 -2.60 -5.30 14.06
N ILE A 71 -3.31 -6.27 14.66
CA ILE A 71 -4.13 -7.25 13.95
C ILE A 71 -5.59 -6.94 14.23
N LEU A 72 -6.34 -6.61 13.18
CA LEU A 72 -7.77 -6.32 13.27
C LEU A 72 -8.55 -7.63 13.33
N VAL A 73 -9.19 -7.89 14.47
CA VAL A 73 -10.02 -9.07 14.71
C VAL A 73 -11.50 -8.69 14.68
N ARG A 74 -12.26 -9.31 13.78
CA ARG A 74 -13.70 -9.06 13.63
C ARG A 74 -14.46 -10.37 13.48
N ILE A 75 -15.77 -10.37 13.77
CA ILE A 75 -16.64 -11.48 13.38
C ILE A 75 -16.75 -11.51 11.85
N GLU A 76 -17.07 -10.36 11.28
CA GLU A 76 -17.11 -10.07 9.85
C GLU A 76 -16.74 -8.60 9.66
N THR A 77 -16.30 -8.23 8.46
CA THR A 77 -16.02 -6.82 8.13
C THR A 77 -17.07 -6.28 7.18
N SER A 78 -17.24 -4.97 7.21
CA SER A 78 -18.16 -4.19 6.39
C SER A 78 -17.41 -3.02 5.72
N PRO A 79 -18.02 -2.34 4.75
CA PRO A 79 -17.42 -1.15 4.13
C PRO A 79 -16.99 -0.07 5.14
N ASP A 80 -17.69 0.04 6.27
CA ASP A 80 -17.36 1.00 7.33
C ASP A 80 -16.01 0.69 7.97
N ASP A 81 -15.54 -0.57 7.95
CA ASP A 81 -14.28 -0.98 8.57
C ASP A 81 -13.04 -0.68 7.67
N ILE A 82 -13.22 -0.16 6.44
CA ILE A 82 -12.14 0.01 5.43
C ILE A 82 -10.91 0.73 5.99
N HIS A 83 -11.10 1.79 6.76
CA HIS A 83 -10.01 2.57 7.35
C HIS A 83 -9.14 1.73 8.31
N GLY A 84 -9.77 0.84 9.07
CA GLY A 84 -9.07 -0.10 9.95
C GLY A 84 -8.37 -1.21 9.17
N LEU A 85 -8.97 -1.72 8.09
CA LEU A 85 -8.33 -2.71 7.21
C LEU A 85 -7.06 -2.16 6.55
N HIS A 86 -7.06 -0.88 6.16
CA HIS A 86 -5.89 -0.21 5.62
C HIS A 86 -4.76 -0.04 6.66
N ALA A 87 -5.14 0.32 7.89
CA ALA A 87 -4.20 0.61 8.96
C ALA A 87 -3.55 -0.66 9.52
N ALA A 88 -4.30 -1.76 9.63
CA ALA A 88 -3.83 -2.99 10.26
C ALA A 88 -2.74 -3.70 9.47
N GLU A 89 -1.86 -4.40 10.17
CA GLU A 89 -0.83 -5.27 9.56
C GLU A 89 -1.44 -6.56 9.00
N GLY A 90 -2.57 -7.00 9.55
CA GLY A 90 -3.31 -8.16 9.09
C GLY A 90 -4.73 -8.19 9.65
N VAL A 91 -5.58 -9.01 9.01
CA VAL A 91 -7.00 -9.12 9.33
C VAL A 91 -7.37 -10.56 9.66
N LEU A 92 -8.12 -10.73 10.74
CA LEU A 92 -8.66 -12.03 11.17
C LEU A 92 -10.18 -11.91 11.29
N THR A 93 -10.91 -12.77 10.56
CA THR A 93 -12.36 -12.88 10.74
C THR A 93 -12.80 -14.27 11.18
N THR A 94 -13.80 -14.33 12.05
CA THR A 94 -14.36 -15.63 12.50
C THR A 94 -15.42 -16.17 11.54
N ARG A 95 -16.02 -15.29 10.73
CA ARG A 95 -16.95 -15.62 9.64
C ARG A 95 -16.47 -15.06 8.30
N GLY A 96 -17.09 -15.53 7.23
CA GLY A 96 -16.77 -15.15 5.86
C GLY A 96 -15.90 -16.19 5.14
N GLY A 97 -16.05 -16.25 3.82
CA GLY A 97 -15.27 -17.13 2.95
C GLY A 97 -14.14 -16.41 2.21
N MET A 98 -13.56 -17.10 1.23
CA MET A 98 -12.53 -16.57 0.33
C MET A 98 -12.97 -15.36 -0.50
N THR A 99 -14.28 -15.12 -0.62
CA THR A 99 -14.90 -14.00 -1.34
C THR A 99 -15.59 -12.99 -0.40
N SER A 100 -15.36 -13.11 0.91
CA SER A 100 -15.89 -12.16 1.89
C SER A 100 -15.28 -10.77 1.71
N HIS A 101 -15.94 -9.75 2.25
CA HIS A 101 -15.45 -8.38 2.24
C HIS A 101 -14.00 -8.30 2.74
N ALA A 102 -13.69 -8.92 3.89
CA ALA A 102 -12.33 -8.98 4.44
C ALA A 102 -11.32 -9.60 3.46
N ALA A 103 -11.69 -10.71 2.81
CA ALA A 103 -10.80 -11.43 1.91
C ALA A 103 -10.47 -10.62 0.64
N VAL A 104 -11.48 -10.02 0.03
CA VAL A 104 -11.32 -9.23 -1.21
C VAL A 104 -10.52 -7.97 -0.94
N VAL A 105 -10.86 -7.24 0.13
CA VAL A 105 -10.20 -5.98 0.48
C VAL A 105 -8.75 -6.22 0.89
N ALA A 106 -8.48 -7.20 1.76
CA ALA A 106 -7.12 -7.49 2.20
C ALA A 106 -6.22 -7.94 1.05
N ARG A 107 -6.75 -8.74 0.11
CA ARG A 107 -6.00 -9.16 -1.09
C ARG A 107 -5.67 -7.98 -1.99
N GLY A 108 -6.62 -7.09 -2.24
CA GLY A 108 -6.39 -5.87 -3.02
C GLY A 108 -5.32 -4.95 -2.42
N MET A 109 -5.08 -5.06 -1.11
CA MET A 109 -4.09 -4.28 -0.37
C MET A 109 -2.78 -5.04 -0.09
N GLY A 110 -2.68 -6.31 -0.48
CA GLY A 110 -1.53 -7.16 -0.16
C GLY A 110 -1.32 -7.40 1.34
N ARG A 111 -2.39 -7.33 2.14
CA ARG A 111 -2.34 -7.56 3.60
C ARG A 111 -2.71 -9.01 3.92
N PRO A 112 -1.99 -9.67 4.84
CA PRO A 112 -2.34 -11.00 5.35
C PRO A 112 -3.77 -11.05 5.89
N CYS A 113 -4.53 -12.06 5.48
CA CYS A 113 -5.90 -12.25 5.94
C CYS A 113 -6.23 -13.73 6.16
N VAL A 114 -6.71 -14.03 7.36
CA VAL A 114 -7.32 -15.32 7.70
C VAL A 114 -8.81 -15.09 7.90
N ALA A 115 -9.62 -15.63 6.99
CA ALA A 115 -11.07 -15.46 7.05
C ALA A 115 -11.77 -16.71 7.58
N GLY A 116 -12.94 -16.57 8.20
CA GLY A 116 -13.77 -17.72 8.57
C GLY A 116 -13.13 -18.67 9.60
N ALA A 117 -12.33 -18.14 10.53
CA ALA A 117 -11.77 -18.90 11.64
C ALA A 117 -12.85 -19.23 12.69
N GLY A 118 -13.80 -20.11 12.33
CA GLY A 118 -15.02 -20.38 13.09
C GLY A 118 -14.80 -21.02 14.47
N ALA A 119 -13.59 -21.52 14.77
CA ALA A 119 -13.22 -21.97 16.11
C ALA A 119 -13.01 -20.81 17.10
N ILE A 120 -12.87 -19.58 16.60
CA ILE A 120 -12.66 -18.37 17.39
C ILE A 120 -14.01 -17.74 17.71
N THR A 121 -14.24 -17.45 18.99
CA THR A 121 -15.35 -16.63 19.45
C THR A 121 -14.82 -15.25 19.83
N VAL A 122 -15.45 -14.18 19.35
CA VAL A 122 -15.09 -12.79 19.66
C VAL A 122 -16.15 -12.19 20.57
N ASP A 123 -15.71 -11.60 21.67
CA ASP A 123 -16.53 -10.83 22.60
C ASP A 123 -16.08 -9.36 22.55
N TYR A 124 -16.87 -8.54 21.86
CA TYR A 124 -16.58 -7.11 21.72
C TYR A 124 -16.74 -6.33 23.03
N ALA A 125 -17.65 -6.76 23.91
CA ALA A 125 -17.90 -6.05 25.16
C ALA A 125 -16.74 -6.26 26.15
N ALA A 126 -16.16 -7.46 26.15
CA ALA A 126 -14.98 -7.78 26.96
C ALA A 126 -13.66 -7.55 26.21
N ALA A 127 -13.70 -7.09 24.95
CA ALA A 127 -12.54 -6.88 24.08
C ALA A 127 -11.56 -8.06 24.10
N LYS A 128 -12.08 -9.27 23.82
CA LYS A 128 -11.30 -10.51 23.83
C LYS A 128 -11.78 -11.51 22.79
N LEU A 129 -10.88 -12.38 22.37
CA LEU A 129 -11.19 -13.58 21.60
C LEU A 129 -10.85 -14.83 22.40
N THR A 130 -11.60 -15.91 22.16
CA THR A 130 -11.42 -17.20 22.84
C THR A 130 -11.41 -18.36 21.87
N VAL A 131 -10.49 -19.31 22.08
CA VAL A 131 -10.41 -20.58 21.36
C VAL A 131 -10.14 -21.70 22.35
N GLY A 132 -11.14 -22.56 22.59
CA GLY A 132 -11.04 -23.58 23.64
C GLY A 132 -10.74 -22.95 24.99
N ALA A 133 -9.59 -23.29 25.58
CA ALA A 133 -9.13 -22.74 26.87
C ALA A 133 -8.29 -21.45 26.73
N VAL A 134 -7.90 -21.08 25.52
CA VAL A 134 -7.04 -19.91 25.28
C VAL A 134 -7.89 -18.65 25.14
N THR A 135 -7.50 -17.58 25.83
CA THR A 135 -8.10 -16.25 25.72
C THR A 135 -7.03 -15.24 25.35
N VAL A 136 -7.29 -14.44 24.32
CA VAL A 136 -6.44 -13.32 23.91
C VAL A 136 -7.24 -12.02 24.04
N SER A 137 -6.76 -11.11 24.87
CA SER A 137 -7.38 -9.81 25.13
C SER A 137 -6.80 -8.73 24.21
N GLU A 138 -7.52 -7.63 24.08
CA GLU A 138 -7.05 -6.46 23.33
C GLU A 138 -5.66 -6.01 23.80
N GLY A 139 -4.80 -5.65 22.84
CA GLY A 139 -3.43 -5.25 23.10
C GLY A 139 -2.43 -6.40 23.27
N GLN A 140 -2.89 -7.65 23.44
CA GLN A 140 -1.99 -8.81 23.40
C GLN A 140 -1.57 -9.13 21.96
N ILE A 141 -0.39 -9.73 21.81
CA ILE A 141 0.15 -10.04 20.49
C ILE A 141 -0.47 -11.32 19.94
N LEU A 142 -0.89 -11.23 18.68
CA LEU A 142 -1.33 -12.36 17.87
C LEU A 142 -0.57 -12.31 16.54
N THR A 143 -0.23 -13.48 16.02
CA THR A 143 0.35 -13.62 14.68
C THR A 143 -0.60 -14.43 13.81
N ILE A 144 -0.80 -13.98 12.57
CA ILE A 144 -1.57 -14.70 11.56
C ILE A 144 -0.70 -15.04 10.37
N ASP A 145 -0.97 -16.18 9.74
CA ASP A 145 -0.43 -16.58 8.45
C ASP A 145 -1.59 -16.77 7.46
N GLY A 146 -1.79 -15.78 6.61
CA GLY A 146 -2.83 -15.76 5.60
C GLY A 146 -2.54 -16.68 4.40
N GLY A 147 -1.33 -17.26 4.29
CA GLY A 147 -1.02 -18.29 3.31
C GLY A 147 -1.46 -19.69 3.76
N SER A 148 -1.27 -20.03 5.04
CA SER A 148 -1.68 -21.33 5.60
C SER A 148 -3.04 -21.31 6.31
N GLY A 149 -3.54 -20.12 6.66
CA GLY A 149 -4.76 -19.92 7.45
C GLY A 149 -4.54 -20.06 8.96
N GLU A 150 -3.30 -20.15 9.44
CA GLU A 150 -2.98 -20.37 10.85
C GLU A 150 -3.12 -19.08 11.69
N VAL A 151 -3.63 -19.24 12.91
CA VAL A 151 -3.73 -18.18 13.93
C VAL A 151 -2.91 -18.61 15.15
N ILE A 152 -1.97 -17.78 15.56
CA ILE A 152 -0.89 -18.14 16.49
C ILE A 152 -0.84 -17.13 17.63
N VAL A 153 -0.71 -17.61 18.86
CA VAL A 153 -0.55 -16.74 20.03
C VAL A 153 0.88 -16.23 20.12
N GLY A 154 1.02 -14.94 20.43
CA GLY A 154 2.31 -14.28 20.60
C GLY A 154 2.94 -13.83 19.29
N GLU A 155 4.15 -13.30 19.41
CA GLU A 155 4.93 -12.82 18.27
C GLU A 155 5.72 -13.98 17.67
N VAL A 156 5.53 -14.22 16.37
CA VAL A 156 6.37 -15.14 15.61
C VAL A 156 7.20 -14.34 14.61
N PRO A 157 8.54 -14.47 14.61
CA PRO A 157 9.38 -13.80 13.64
C PRO A 157 8.98 -14.13 12.20
N THR A 158 8.89 -13.10 11.37
CA THR A 158 8.69 -13.25 9.93
C THR A 158 10.03 -13.17 9.20
N VAL A 159 10.23 -13.99 8.19
CA VAL A 159 11.33 -13.88 7.25
C VAL A 159 10.85 -13.15 5.99
N PRO A 160 11.65 -12.21 5.46
CA PRO A 160 11.36 -11.62 4.16
C PRO A 160 11.38 -12.73 3.09
N PRO A 161 10.60 -12.57 2.01
CA PRO A 161 10.64 -13.51 0.91
C PRO A 161 12.07 -13.63 0.36
N GLN A 162 12.59 -14.85 0.27
CA GLN A 162 13.88 -15.09 -0.36
C GLN A 162 13.66 -15.35 -1.84
N LEU A 163 14.17 -14.44 -2.68
CA LEU A 163 14.18 -14.58 -4.14
C LEU A 163 15.27 -15.57 -4.62
N SER A 164 15.56 -16.59 -3.82
CA SER A 164 16.66 -17.52 -4.04
C SER A 164 16.15 -18.97 -4.11
N GLY A 165 17.04 -19.90 -4.46
CA GLY A 165 16.68 -21.30 -4.60
C GLY A 165 15.71 -21.54 -5.75
N ALA A 166 14.72 -22.41 -5.54
CA ALA A 166 13.79 -22.81 -6.59
C ALA A 166 13.01 -21.63 -7.19
N PHE A 167 12.64 -20.63 -6.38
CA PHE A 167 11.93 -19.45 -6.88
C PHE A 167 12.81 -18.64 -7.84
N GLY A 168 14.04 -18.33 -7.44
CA GLY A 168 15.01 -17.61 -8.29
C GLY A 168 15.25 -18.34 -9.60
N THR A 169 15.47 -19.66 -9.55
CA THR A 169 15.63 -20.49 -10.76
C THR A 169 14.41 -20.44 -11.67
N MET A 170 13.19 -20.43 -11.12
CA MET A 170 11.97 -20.32 -11.92
C MET A 170 11.82 -18.94 -12.58
N ILE A 171 12.19 -17.86 -11.89
CA ILE A 171 12.19 -16.51 -12.45
C ILE A 171 13.24 -16.39 -13.56
N GLU A 172 14.46 -16.91 -13.35
CA GLU A 172 15.50 -16.96 -14.39
C GLU A 172 15.01 -17.69 -15.65
N TRP A 173 14.35 -18.84 -15.49
CA TRP A 173 13.78 -19.54 -16.64
C TRP A 173 12.66 -18.75 -17.29
N ALA A 174 11.81 -18.08 -16.53
CA ALA A 174 10.75 -17.23 -17.09
C ALA A 174 11.36 -16.05 -17.89
N ASP A 175 12.46 -15.47 -17.42
CA ASP A 175 13.22 -14.43 -18.11
C ASP A 175 13.85 -14.93 -19.42
N GLU A 176 14.25 -16.21 -19.50
CA GLU A 176 14.75 -16.81 -20.75
C GLU A 176 13.68 -16.91 -21.84
N PHE A 177 12.40 -17.10 -21.48
CA PHE A 177 11.31 -17.31 -22.44
C PHE A 177 10.46 -16.08 -22.73
N ARG A 178 10.49 -15.04 -21.88
CA ARG A 178 9.65 -13.87 -22.08
C ARG A 178 10.17 -12.98 -23.21
N ASP A 179 9.25 -12.48 -24.02
CA ASP A 179 9.56 -11.42 -25.00
C ASP A 179 9.38 -10.01 -24.40
N MET A 180 8.44 -9.86 -23.47
CA MET A 180 8.11 -8.57 -22.86
C MET A 180 9.07 -8.21 -21.73
N LYS A 181 9.52 -6.96 -21.73
CA LYS A 181 10.21 -6.38 -20.58
C LYS A 181 9.26 -6.11 -19.42
N VAL A 182 9.73 -6.32 -18.20
CA VAL A 182 8.97 -6.04 -16.98
C VAL A 182 9.56 -4.82 -16.29
N ARG A 183 8.80 -3.72 -16.27
CA ARG A 183 9.16 -2.47 -15.59
C ARG A 183 8.19 -2.22 -14.45
N ALA A 184 8.66 -1.53 -13.41
CA ALA A 184 7.83 -1.22 -12.25
C ALA A 184 7.12 0.13 -12.39
N ASN A 185 5.98 0.26 -11.71
CA ASN A 185 5.46 1.56 -11.31
C ASN A 185 6.06 1.87 -9.94
N ALA A 186 6.89 2.90 -9.84
CA ALA A 186 7.63 3.23 -8.63
C ALA A 186 7.80 4.73 -8.53
N GLU A 187 7.49 5.29 -7.37
CA GLU A 187 7.41 6.74 -7.17
C GLU A 187 8.35 7.19 -6.06
N THR A 188 8.67 6.32 -5.10
CA THR A 188 9.62 6.59 -4.02
C THR A 188 10.93 5.83 -4.19
N PRO A 189 12.02 6.30 -3.55
CA PRO A 189 13.28 5.57 -3.48
C PRO A 189 13.13 4.15 -2.89
N ALA A 190 12.20 3.95 -1.95
CA ALA A 190 11.93 2.63 -1.38
C ALA A 190 11.33 1.68 -2.43
N ASP A 191 10.32 2.15 -3.17
CA ASP A 191 9.68 1.38 -4.24
C ASP A 191 10.69 1.02 -5.34
N ALA A 192 11.52 1.98 -5.75
CA ALA A 192 12.52 1.75 -6.79
C ALA A 192 13.57 0.70 -6.39
N ARG A 193 14.05 0.75 -5.13
CA ARG A 193 14.97 -0.27 -4.60
C ARG A 193 14.30 -1.65 -4.58
N GLN A 194 13.06 -1.71 -4.11
CA GLN A 194 12.32 -2.96 -4.03
C GLN A 194 12.06 -3.55 -5.42
N ALA A 195 11.65 -2.72 -6.38
CA ALA A 195 11.47 -3.10 -7.77
C ALA A 195 12.75 -3.69 -8.38
N LYS A 196 13.91 -3.06 -8.11
CA LYS A 196 15.22 -3.57 -8.57
C LYS A 196 15.56 -4.92 -7.96
N VAL A 197 15.27 -5.14 -6.67
CA VAL A 197 15.45 -6.43 -5.99
C VAL A 197 14.61 -7.52 -6.66
N PHE A 198 13.39 -7.21 -7.10
CA PHE A 198 12.52 -8.15 -7.83
C PHE A 198 12.86 -8.31 -9.33
N GLY A 199 13.95 -7.70 -9.82
CA GLY A 199 14.39 -7.84 -11.22
C GLY A 199 13.73 -6.89 -12.21
N ALA A 200 13.08 -5.82 -11.77
CA ALA A 200 12.48 -4.84 -12.69
C ALA A 200 13.54 -4.19 -13.58
N GLU A 201 13.29 -4.19 -14.89
CA GLU A 201 14.18 -3.68 -15.94
C GLU A 201 13.99 -2.17 -16.19
N GLY A 202 13.71 -1.43 -15.13
CA GLY A 202 13.40 0.00 -15.16
C GLY A 202 12.07 0.37 -14.51
N ILE A 203 11.78 1.67 -14.48
CA ILE A 203 10.51 2.22 -13.99
C ILE A 203 9.69 2.66 -15.20
N GLY A 204 8.56 2.00 -15.45
CA GLY A 204 7.66 2.28 -16.57
C GLY A 204 6.76 3.50 -16.32
N LEU A 205 6.55 3.85 -15.06
CA LEU A 205 5.76 5.01 -14.67
C LEU A 205 6.18 5.51 -13.28
N VAL A 206 6.74 6.72 -13.26
CA VAL A 206 6.81 7.57 -12.06
C VAL A 206 5.63 8.55 -12.14
N ARG A 207 4.69 8.45 -11.20
CA ARG A 207 3.62 9.43 -11.02
C ARG A 207 4.15 10.57 -10.16
N THR A 208 4.34 11.74 -10.76
CA THR A 208 4.93 12.89 -10.06
C THR A 208 4.03 13.48 -8.99
N GLU A 209 2.75 13.12 -8.99
CA GLU A 209 1.73 13.89 -8.28
C GLU A 209 1.66 13.46 -6.82
N HIS A 210 1.93 12.18 -6.56
CA HIS A 210 2.16 11.65 -5.23
C HIS A 210 3.39 12.29 -4.56
N MET A 211 4.36 12.78 -5.33
CA MET A 211 5.51 13.51 -4.79
C MET A 211 5.14 14.87 -4.20
N PHE A 212 3.91 15.37 -4.33
CA PHE A 212 3.51 16.70 -3.88
C PHE A 212 2.58 16.73 -2.65
N PHE A 213 2.05 15.59 -2.20
CA PHE A 213 1.05 15.58 -1.12
C PHE A 213 1.64 15.72 0.29
N ASP A 214 2.95 15.50 0.46
CA ASP A 214 3.55 15.45 1.79
C ASP A 214 4.15 16.78 2.28
N GLY A 215 3.91 17.08 3.56
CA GLY A 215 4.66 18.07 4.35
C GLY A 215 4.69 19.47 3.75
N GLN A 216 5.90 19.96 3.44
CA GLN A 216 6.09 21.32 2.88
C GLN A 216 5.73 21.40 1.39
N ARG A 217 5.63 20.27 0.69
CA ARG A 217 5.40 20.21 -0.75
C ARG A 217 3.97 20.60 -1.10
N ILE A 218 3.01 20.10 -0.33
CA ILE A 218 1.60 20.46 -0.50
C ILE A 218 1.38 21.95 -0.25
N VAL A 219 2.16 22.57 0.64
CA VAL A 219 2.12 24.02 0.88
C VAL A 219 2.62 24.78 -0.35
N ALA A 220 3.76 24.40 -0.93
CA ALA A 220 4.29 25.02 -2.14
C ALA A 220 3.34 24.83 -3.34
N MET A 221 2.72 23.64 -3.48
CA MET A 221 1.71 23.36 -4.49
C MET A 221 0.49 24.28 -4.33
N ARG A 222 -0.02 24.45 -3.11
CA ARG A 222 -1.13 25.36 -2.82
C ARG A 222 -0.78 26.82 -3.08
N GLN A 223 0.45 27.25 -2.77
CA GLN A 223 0.94 28.59 -3.12
C GLN A 223 0.92 28.81 -4.65
N MET A 224 1.36 27.81 -5.42
CA MET A 224 1.33 27.85 -6.89
C MET A 224 -0.11 27.97 -7.42
N ILE A 225 -1.07 27.25 -6.84
CA ILE A 225 -2.48 27.27 -7.25
C ILE A 225 -3.17 28.61 -6.90
N LEU A 226 -2.79 29.21 -5.77
CA LEU A 226 -3.36 30.46 -5.24
C LEU A 226 -2.69 31.73 -5.78
N ALA A 227 -1.58 31.60 -6.52
CA ALA A 227 -0.85 32.71 -7.10
C ALA A 227 -1.72 33.54 -8.06
N THR A 228 -1.66 34.87 -7.92
CA THR A 228 -2.47 35.82 -8.70
C THR A 228 -1.81 36.29 -9.98
N ASP A 229 -0.50 36.14 -10.08
CA ASP A 229 0.28 36.45 -11.27
C ASP A 229 1.34 35.38 -11.53
N GLU A 230 2.00 35.52 -12.68
CA GLU A 230 3.04 34.59 -13.11
C GLU A 230 4.28 34.62 -12.19
N SER A 231 4.60 35.78 -11.60
CA SER A 231 5.78 35.93 -10.75
C SER A 231 5.64 35.11 -9.47
N ASP A 232 4.51 35.25 -8.78
CA ASP A 232 4.19 34.48 -7.57
C ASP A 232 4.12 32.97 -7.88
N ARG A 233 3.56 32.61 -9.04
CA ARG A 233 3.49 31.20 -9.47
C ARG A 233 4.88 30.63 -9.68
N ARG A 234 5.78 31.34 -10.37
CA ARG A 234 7.17 30.92 -10.60
C ARG A 234 7.93 30.73 -9.30
N GLN A 235 7.77 31.64 -8.33
CA GLN A 235 8.39 31.49 -7.01
C GLN A 235 7.93 30.22 -6.27
N ALA A 236 6.66 29.86 -6.37
CA ALA A 236 6.15 28.61 -5.80
C ALA A 236 6.68 27.37 -6.55
N LEU A 237 6.77 27.45 -7.89
CA LEU A 237 7.36 26.41 -8.73
C LEU A 237 8.86 26.20 -8.46
N ASP A 238 9.62 27.26 -8.18
CA ASP A 238 11.05 27.16 -7.84
C ASP A 238 11.28 26.35 -6.55
N LYS A 239 10.37 26.47 -5.57
CA LYS A 239 10.40 25.63 -4.36
C LYS A 239 10.14 24.17 -4.70
N LEU A 240 9.12 23.89 -5.51
CA LEU A 240 8.78 22.55 -5.95
C LEU A 240 9.91 21.91 -6.77
N LEU A 241 10.59 22.70 -7.61
CA LEU A 241 11.71 22.27 -8.44
C LEU A 241 12.85 21.70 -7.59
N VAL A 242 13.21 22.35 -6.50
CA VAL A 242 14.29 21.87 -5.60
C VAL A 242 13.91 20.52 -5.00
N MET A 243 12.67 20.39 -4.52
CA MET A 243 12.19 19.17 -3.86
C MET A 243 12.05 18.01 -4.85
N GLN A 244 11.42 18.25 -6.00
CA GLN A 244 11.22 17.24 -7.04
C GLN A 244 12.54 16.80 -7.68
N ARG A 245 13.49 17.72 -7.89
CA ARG A 245 14.80 17.39 -8.46
C ARG A 245 15.52 16.34 -7.61
N GLN A 246 15.46 16.47 -6.29
CA GLN A 246 16.12 15.53 -5.40
C GLN A 246 15.52 14.12 -5.53
N ASP A 247 14.18 14.00 -5.56
CA ASP A 247 13.52 12.70 -5.71
C ASP A 247 13.90 12.03 -7.03
N ILE A 248 13.90 12.79 -8.13
CA ILE A 248 14.23 12.26 -9.46
C ILE A 248 15.70 11.85 -9.54
N ILE A 249 16.63 12.61 -8.94
CA ILE A 249 18.04 12.22 -8.86
C ILE A 249 18.18 10.88 -8.13
N GLU A 250 17.52 10.70 -7.00
CA GLU A 250 17.58 9.45 -6.24
C GLU A 250 17.02 8.27 -7.04
N LEU A 251 15.89 8.47 -7.73
CA LEU A 251 15.32 7.44 -8.62
C LEU A 251 16.30 7.04 -9.74
N PHE A 252 16.96 8.01 -10.37
CA PHE A 252 17.97 7.73 -11.40
C PHE A 252 19.20 7.01 -10.83
N GLN A 253 19.67 7.39 -9.64
CA GLN A 253 20.79 6.71 -8.98
C GLN A 253 20.46 5.26 -8.65
N ILE A 254 19.25 5.00 -8.14
CA ILE A 254 18.80 3.63 -7.81
C ILE A 254 18.67 2.80 -9.08
N MET A 255 18.10 3.38 -10.14
CA MET A 255 17.87 2.73 -11.42
C MET A 255 19.02 2.94 -12.41
N ASP A 256 20.24 3.13 -11.93
CA ASP A 256 21.43 3.24 -12.78
C ASP A 256 21.49 2.08 -13.80
N GLY A 257 21.74 2.43 -15.06
CA GLY A 257 21.70 1.52 -16.21
C GLY A 257 20.31 1.16 -16.76
N ASN A 258 19.21 1.53 -16.08
CA ASN A 258 17.84 1.16 -16.47
C ASN A 258 16.98 2.39 -16.83
N PRO A 259 16.00 2.25 -17.75
CA PRO A 259 15.14 3.34 -18.16
C PRO A 259 14.12 3.72 -17.07
N VAL A 260 13.98 5.03 -16.81
CA VAL A 260 13.00 5.60 -15.89
C VAL A 260 12.08 6.54 -16.67
N THR A 261 10.79 6.20 -16.74
CA THR A 261 9.77 7.00 -17.43
C THR A 261 9.03 7.85 -16.40
N VAL A 262 9.22 9.17 -16.49
CA VAL A 262 8.56 10.14 -15.60
C VAL A 262 7.35 10.73 -16.28
N ARG A 263 6.18 10.60 -15.65
CA ARG A 263 4.94 11.23 -16.14
C ARG A 263 4.78 12.60 -15.50
N LEU A 264 4.45 13.60 -16.32
CA LEU A 264 4.09 14.93 -15.86
C LEU A 264 2.78 14.90 -15.05
N LEU A 265 2.47 16.02 -14.40
CA LEU A 265 1.31 16.21 -13.53
C LEU A 265 -0.01 15.87 -14.24
N ASP A 266 -0.77 14.94 -13.70
CA ASP A 266 -2.01 14.38 -14.24
C ASP A 266 -3.31 14.80 -13.56
N PRO A 267 -3.43 14.94 -12.22
CA PRO A 267 -4.69 15.26 -11.57
C PRO A 267 -5.05 16.74 -11.76
N PRO A 268 -6.35 17.06 -11.74
CA PRO A 268 -6.83 18.43 -11.72
C PRO A 268 -6.41 19.14 -10.43
N LEU A 269 -6.25 20.47 -10.50
CA LEU A 269 -5.71 21.25 -9.39
C LEU A 269 -6.59 21.27 -8.14
N HIS A 270 -7.89 20.98 -8.24
CA HIS A 270 -8.77 20.93 -7.07
C HIS A 270 -8.41 19.80 -6.10
N GLU A 271 -7.76 18.73 -6.55
CA GLU A 271 -7.31 17.64 -5.65
C GLU A 271 -6.26 18.11 -4.63
N PHE A 272 -5.56 19.22 -4.89
CA PHE A 272 -4.57 19.79 -3.97
C PHE A 272 -5.15 20.89 -3.04
N ILE A 273 -6.38 21.31 -3.28
CA ILE A 273 -7.05 22.36 -2.52
C ILE A 273 -7.98 21.72 -1.47
N PRO A 274 -7.92 22.15 -0.20
CA PRO A 274 -8.77 21.57 0.85
C PRO A 274 -10.26 21.82 0.58
N HIS A 275 -11.09 20.90 1.04
CA HIS A 275 -12.55 20.98 0.88
C HIS A 275 -13.27 21.47 2.14
N THR A 276 -12.64 21.36 3.31
CA THR A 276 -13.25 21.81 4.57
C THR A 276 -12.81 23.24 4.92
N GLU A 277 -13.70 23.97 5.59
CA GLU A 277 -13.44 25.36 5.99
C GLU A 277 -12.26 25.48 6.98
N ALA A 278 -12.13 24.51 7.88
CA ALA A 278 -11.02 24.43 8.83
C ALA A 278 -9.67 24.28 8.10
N GLU A 279 -9.58 23.39 7.12
CA GLU A 279 -8.36 23.19 6.33
C GLU A 279 -8.08 24.38 5.40
N MET A 280 -9.11 24.96 4.79
CA MET A 280 -8.97 26.19 3.99
C MET A 280 -8.38 27.33 4.82
N THR A 281 -8.75 27.44 6.11
CA THR A 281 -8.20 28.42 7.04
C THR A 281 -6.71 28.20 7.30
N LEU A 282 -6.30 26.94 7.48
CA LEU A 282 -4.88 26.57 7.62
C LEU A 282 -4.08 26.92 6.36
N VAL A 283 -4.64 26.63 5.18
CA VAL A 283 -4.01 26.96 3.90
C VAL A 283 -3.90 28.47 3.69
N ALA A 284 -4.95 29.22 3.99
CA ALA A 284 -4.95 30.68 3.91
C ALA A 284 -3.82 31.28 4.77
N LYS A 285 -3.69 30.81 6.01
CA LYS A 285 -2.62 31.22 6.93
C LYS A 285 -1.23 30.85 6.41
N ALA A 286 -1.05 29.63 5.89
CA ALA A 286 0.25 29.15 5.41
C ALA A 286 0.69 29.82 4.09
N ALA A 287 -0.26 30.16 3.22
CA ALA A 287 -0.01 30.89 1.98
C ALA A 287 0.03 32.42 2.17
N GLY A 288 -0.31 32.93 3.35
CA GLY A 288 -0.35 34.37 3.62
C GLY A 288 -1.44 35.10 2.83
N VAL A 289 -2.55 34.42 2.51
CA VAL A 289 -3.66 34.97 1.72
C VAL A 289 -4.96 34.99 2.51
N PRO A 290 -5.93 35.87 2.18
CA PRO A 290 -7.24 35.86 2.82
C PRO A 290 -8.00 34.54 2.57
N LEU A 291 -8.75 34.06 3.57
CA LEU A 291 -9.57 32.84 3.45
C LEU A 291 -10.55 32.90 2.27
N GLU A 292 -11.15 34.07 2.01
CA GLU A 292 -12.03 34.29 0.86
C GLU A 292 -11.36 33.98 -0.48
N ARG A 293 -10.05 34.20 -0.59
CA ARG A 293 -9.31 33.88 -1.81
C ARG A 293 -9.23 32.37 -2.01
N VAL A 294 -8.99 31.62 -0.92
CA VAL A 294 -8.94 30.16 -0.96
C VAL A 294 -10.31 29.59 -1.35
N ARG A 295 -11.40 30.11 -0.74
CA ARG A 295 -12.78 29.72 -1.07
C ARG A 295 -13.10 29.97 -2.54
N ARG A 296 -12.82 31.18 -3.03
CA ARG A 296 -13.06 31.53 -4.44
C ARG A 296 -12.28 30.62 -5.38
N ARG A 297 -11.00 30.37 -5.10
CA ARG A 297 -10.17 29.52 -5.94
C ARG A 297 -10.63 28.05 -5.93
N ALA A 298 -11.07 27.55 -4.77
CA ALA A 298 -11.64 26.20 -4.67
C ALA A 298 -12.91 26.06 -5.54
N ALA A 299 -13.80 27.07 -5.51
CA ALA A 299 -15.00 27.08 -6.34
C ALA A 299 -14.69 27.20 -7.84
N GLU A 300 -13.69 28.00 -8.23
CA GLU A 300 -13.23 28.14 -9.63
C GLU A 300 -12.67 26.83 -10.20
N LEU A 301 -11.99 26.03 -9.37
CA LEU A 301 -11.38 24.76 -9.77
C LEU A 301 -12.34 23.57 -9.65
N GLN A 302 -13.54 23.79 -9.11
CA GLN A 302 -14.54 22.75 -8.97
C GLN A 302 -15.08 22.36 -10.34
N GLU A 303 -15.06 21.07 -10.63
CA GLU A 303 -15.53 20.52 -11.90
C GLU A 303 -16.65 19.52 -11.66
N ALA A 304 -17.62 19.48 -12.58
CA ALA A 304 -18.69 18.49 -12.54
C ALA A 304 -18.17 17.06 -12.74
N ASN A 305 -17.16 16.88 -13.61
CA ASN A 305 -16.54 15.59 -13.91
C ASN A 305 -15.00 15.71 -13.95
N PRO A 306 -14.31 15.67 -12.80
CA PRO A 306 -12.85 15.80 -12.70
C PRO A 306 -12.03 14.86 -13.59
N MET A 307 -12.53 13.63 -13.84
CA MET A 307 -11.87 12.65 -14.71
C MET A 307 -11.69 13.16 -16.14
N LEU A 308 -12.59 14.02 -16.62
CA LEU A 308 -12.61 14.55 -17.99
C LEU A 308 -12.30 16.05 -18.04
N GLY A 309 -11.87 16.64 -16.92
CA GLY A 309 -11.70 18.08 -16.75
C GLY A 309 -10.34 18.65 -17.16
N HIS A 310 -9.95 19.75 -16.51
CA HIS A 310 -8.73 20.49 -16.73
C HIS A 310 -7.55 19.88 -15.96
N ARG A 311 -6.96 18.86 -16.57
CA ARG A 311 -5.95 18.00 -15.96
C ARG A 311 -4.91 17.54 -17.00
N GLY A 312 -3.86 16.85 -16.56
CA GLY A 312 -2.86 16.26 -17.45
C GLY A 312 -2.23 17.27 -18.42
N CYS A 313 -2.08 16.87 -19.68
CA CYS A 313 -1.47 17.72 -20.71
C CYS A 313 -2.23 19.05 -20.93
N ARG A 314 -3.54 19.09 -20.67
CA ARG A 314 -4.36 20.31 -20.82
C ARG A 314 -3.91 21.38 -19.82
N LEU A 315 -3.55 20.94 -18.62
CA LEU A 315 -3.06 21.81 -17.56
C LEU A 315 -1.69 22.40 -17.93
N ALA A 316 -0.78 21.57 -18.43
CA ALA A 316 0.54 22.01 -18.89
C ALA A 316 0.47 22.96 -20.11
N ILE A 317 -0.53 22.82 -20.97
CA ILE A 317 -0.73 23.74 -22.11
C ILE A 317 -1.22 25.11 -21.62
N THR A 318 -2.14 25.15 -20.65
CA THR A 318 -2.62 26.42 -20.10
C THR A 318 -1.63 27.11 -19.16
N TYR A 319 -0.76 26.31 -18.53
CA TYR A 319 0.25 26.75 -17.58
C TYR A 319 1.61 26.12 -17.93
N PRO A 320 2.26 26.61 -19.00
CA PRO A 320 3.58 26.15 -19.43
C PRO A 320 4.69 26.58 -18.47
#